data_AF-A0AAE0H5S3-F1
#
_entry.id   AF-A0AAE0H5S3-F1
#
_cell.length_a   1.000
_cell.length_b   1.000
_cell.length_c   1.000
_cell.angle_alpha   90.00
_cell.angle_beta   90.00
_cell.angle_gamma   90.00
#
_symmetry.space_group_name_H-M   'P 1'
#
loop_
_entity.id
_entity.type
_entity.pdbx_description
1 polymer ?
#
loop_
_entity_poly.entity_id
_entity_poly.type
_entity_poly.pdbx_seq_one_letter_code
_entity_poly.pdbx_strand_id
1 'polypeptide(L)'
;MQATESSEATMAARFLSVAALTAVLAPAVGNGFAWAQIPAGCTANSFTTPSWLVQDFTSQIAANLTVASFHALNRATNVTAELRCTSTTPTAGWQSCRSRNQTEQPFLASFQADTSTAWFMFNETWPCDDMTPSQPLTFSALGNGSVALNCTTDESETTTCNSAKPLLVKAALSSPVKITPSYVSGPPGHDIAGCASQPAWEVVASQINLRKLSGQRQSGNAFVIVRNDHLGYTASCGGVLSAAAGPQPLSCEGQVPYRRADKYQIDTTLSFEPDTFALGIDQTWFCDDQDPAQPLSITGSGTIPLALECSVFNETTTETTTFCSGGTDGTVAGNVTARGLLPPYSLNDPLPTGESCTISSVTSPAWWFNGFETNTTTANSDMVTARFGMELQTAAASTGNFAIVAADGVPVSEVPTNSSADLQWNKCVLQSVGDVALAPTGCEFRYDMASRFLGLRVNWTCSDLDPGSPVMFGGEVRTLVPEFTCVTTGTNIRCASPITEPWRANVSSLAWM
;
A
#
# COMPACT_ATOMS: atom_id res chain seq x y z
N MET A 1 25.13 94.73 38.07
CA MET A 1 26.27 93.98 37.49
C MET A 1 25.72 92.74 36.81
N GLN A 2 26.41 92.27 35.76
CA GLN A 2 26.15 91.14 34.84
C GLN A 2 25.14 90.03 35.29
N ALA A 3 24.18 89.56 34.48
CA ALA A 3 24.24 89.03 33.09
C ALA A 3 25.06 87.71 33.01
N THR A 4 24.45 86.52 33.12
CA THR A 4 23.82 85.67 32.07
C THR A 4 24.78 84.89 31.17
N GLU A 5 24.37 83.67 30.78
CA GLU A 5 24.98 82.75 29.78
C GLU A 5 26.35 82.13 30.17
N SER A 6 26.77 80.95 29.72
CA SER A 6 26.09 79.74 29.19
C SER A 6 27.11 78.55 29.30
N SER A 7 26.87 77.28 28.96
CA SER A 7 25.76 76.56 28.30
C SER A 7 25.79 75.08 28.74
N GLU A 8 24.74 74.31 28.45
CA GLU A 8 24.79 72.83 28.39
C GLU A 8 24.63 72.36 26.94
N ALA A 9 25.53 71.50 26.48
CA ALA A 9 25.55 71.03 25.10
C ALA A 9 24.57 69.87 24.88
N THR A 10 23.66 70.05 23.94
CA THR A 10 22.66 69.06 23.53
C THR A 10 23.33 67.87 22.83
N MET A 11 23.11 66.64 23.30
CA MET A 11 23.41 65.43 22.53
C MET A 11 22.10 64.68 22.23
N ALA A 12 21.66 64.79 20.98
CA ALA A 12 20.46 64.13 20.48
C ALA A 12 20.82 62.92 19.62
N ALA A 13 19.84 62.02 19.48
CA ALA A 13 19.84 60.82 18.63
C ALA A 13 20.69 59.63 19.14
N ARG A 14 20.29 58.36 18.95
CA ARG A 14 19.18 57.80 18.15
C ARG A 14 18.42 56.74 18.96
N PHE A 15 17.09 56.80 18.95
CA PHE A 15 16.27 55.61 19.23
C PHE A 15 16.39 54.66 18.05
N LEU A 16 17.12 53.55 18.21
CA LEU A 16 17.03 52.41 17.31
C LEU A 16 15.79 51.60 17.70
N SER A 17 14.77 51.66 16.87
CA SER A 17 13.60 50.78 16.95
C SER A 17 14.06 49.35 16.71
N VAL A 18 14.30 48.58 17.78
CA VAL A 18 14.46 47.13 17.69
C VAL A 18 13.09 46.56 17.37
N ALA A 19 12.80 46.45 16.08
CA ALA A 19 11.74 45.60 15.59
C ALA A 19 12.13 44.16 15.94
N ALA A 20 11.63 43.67 17.08
CA ALA A 20 11.76 42.28 17.46
C ALA A 20 11.02 41.45 16.41
N LEU A 21 11.80 40.88 15.48
CA LEU A 21 11.29 39.92 14.51
C LEU A 21 10.81 38.70 15.30
N THR A 22 9.51 38.61 15.54
CA THR A 22 8.87 37.35 15.89
C THR A 22 8.95 36.46 14.65
N ALA A 23 10.12 35.86 14.45
CA ALA A 23 10.27 34.71 13.60
C ALA A 23 9.35 33.63 14.17
N VAL A 24 8.16 33.53 13.58
CA VAL A 24 7.30 32.36 13.74
C VAL A 24 8.12 31.21 13.19
N LEU A 25 8.78 30.50 14.10
CA LEU A 25 9.25 29.14 13.87
C LEU A 25 7.99 28.30 13.66
N ALA A 26 7.41 28.39 12.46
CA ALA A 26 6.62 27.30 11.94
C ALA A 26 7.53 26.08 12.08
N PRO A 27 7.13 25.03 12.83
CA PRO A 27 7.87 23.79 12.78
C PRO A 27 7.98 23.43 11.30
N ALA A 28 9.20 23.10 10.85
CA ALA A 28 9.34 22.48 9.56
C ALA A 28 8.55 21.18 9.65
N VAL A 29 7.30 21.21 9.15
CA VAL A 29 6.48 20.03 8.95
C VAL A 29 7.34 19.14 8.09
N GLY A 30 7.95 18.12 8.71
CA GLY A 30 8.75 17.17 7.98
C GLY A 30 7.89 16.64 6.85
N ASN A 31 8.46 16.46 5.67
CA ASN A 31 7.76 15.78 4.58
C ASN A 31 7.61 14.28 4.94
N GLY A 32 6.78 14.00 5.95
CA GLY A 32 6.31 12.70 6.37
C GLY A 32 5.37 12.05 5.36
N PHE A 33 5.44 12.48 4.10
CA PHE A 33 4.85 11.83 2.92
C PHE A 33 5.90 11.09 2.08
N ALA A 34 7.16 10.99 2.56
CA ALA A 34 8.24 10.29 1.86
C ALA A 34 7.97 8.79 1.61
N TRP A 35 6.97 8.19 2.26
CA TRP A 35 6.50 6.82 2.00
C TRP A 35 5.47 6.72 0.86
N ALA A 36 4.86 7.82 0.41
CA ALA A 36 3.79 7.81 -0.61
C ALA A 36 4.31 7.67 -2.06
N GLN A 37 5.64 7.62 -2.26
CA GLN A 37 6.30 7.35 -3.54
C GLN A 37 7.52 6.43 -3.37
N ILE A 38 7.29 5.16 -3.03
CA ILE A 38 8.12 4.13 -3.64
C ILE A 38 7.79 4.18 -5.14
N PRO A 39 8.71 4.57 -6.03
CA PRO A 39 8.46 4.51 -7.47
C PRO A 39 8.59 3.04 -7.86
N ALA A 40 7.49 2.32 -7.69
CA ALA A 40 7.38 0.99 -8.25
C ALA A 40 7.54 1.10 -9.78
N GLY A 41 8.28 0.17 -10.35
CA GLY A 41 8.61 0.21 -11.78
C GLY A 41 7.41 -0.12 -12.67
N CYS A 42 7.65 -0.02 -13.98
CA CYS A 42 6.66 -0.27 -15.03
C CYS A 42 5.90 -1.59 -14.80
N THR A 43 6.60 -2.69 -14.48
CA THR A 43 6.00 -4.01 -14.25
C THR A 43 4.98 -3.97 -13.11
N ALA A 44 5.35 -3.42 -11.95
CA ALA A 44 4.48 -3.38 -10.78
C ALA A 44 3.26 -2.47 -11.01
N ASN A 45 3.45 -1.26 -11.56
CA ASN A 45 2.34 -0.35 -11.85
C ASN A 45 1.38 -0.92 -12.92
N SER A 46 1.91 -1.66 -13.91
CA SER A 46 1.09 -2.36 -14.91
C SER A 46 0.16 -3.38 -14.26
N PHE A 47 0.65 -4.08 -13.24
CA PHE A 47 -0.13 -5.06 -12.49
C PHE A 47 -1.13 -4.45 -11.50
N THR A 48 -0.79 -3.33 -10.84
CA THR A 48 -1.61 -2.76 -9.76
C THR A 48 -2.55 -1.64 -10.21
N THR A 49 -2.17 -0.85 -11.22
CA THR A 49 -2.87 0.36 -11.66
C THR A 49 -2.97 0.52 -13.19
N PRO A 50 -3.26 -0.54 -13.98
CA PRO A 50 -3.44 -0.42 -15.43
C PRO A 50 -4.64 0.48 -15.72
N SER A 51 -4.36 1.70 -16.15
CA SER A 51 -5.37 2.75 -16.31
C SER A 51 -4.82 3.95 -17.07
N TRP A 52 -5.74 4.71 -17.67
CA TRP A 52 -5.44 5.97 -18.33
C TRP A 52 -6.12 7.12 -17.60
N LEU A 53 -5.36 8.17 -17.29
CA LEU A 53 -5.92 9.44 -16.84
C LEU A 53 -6.14 10.31 -18.08
N VAL A 54 -7.41 10.53 -18.43
CA VAL A 54 -7.83 11.44 -19.50
C VAL A 54 -7.91 12.86 -18.96
N GLN A 55 -7.22 13.79 -19.60
CA GLN A 55 -7.10 15.19 -19.18
C GLN A 55 -7.33 16.13 -20.36
N ASP A 56 -7.68 17.39 -20.06
CA ASP A 56 -7.84 18.48 -21.04
C ASP A 56 -8.82 18.17 -22.18
N PHE A 57 -9.86 17.37 -21.89
CA PHE A 57 -10.83 16.98 -22.90
C PHE A 57 -11.59 18.18 -23.46
N THR A 58 -11.51 18.31 -24.78
CA THR A 58 -12.18 19.32 -25.58
C THR A 58 -12.74 18.68 -26.85
N SER A 59 -13.93 19.08 -27.27
CA SER A 59 -14.48 18.72 -28.58
C SER A 59 -15.27 19.86 -29.19
N GLN A 60 -15.20 19.96 -30.51
CA GLN A 60 -15.95 20.91 -31.33
C GLN A 60 -16.83 20.14 -32.30
N ILE A 61 -18.12 20.47 -32.35
CA ILE A 61 -19.12 19.90 -33.24
C ILE A 61 -19.59 21.05 -34.14
N ALA A 62 -19.28 20.98 -35.43
CA ALA A 62 -19.66 21.98 -36.43
C ALA A 62 -20.24 21.28 -37.66
N ALA A 63 -21.53 21.53 -37.93
CA ALA A 63 -22.32 20.83 -38.95
C ALA A 63 -22.13 19.29 -38.89
N ASN A 64 -21.41 18.72 -39.86
CA ASN A 64 -21.20 17.27 -39.99
C ASN A 64 -19.87 16.78 -39.40
N LEU A 65 -19.06 17.67 -38.81
CA LEU A 65 -17.72 17.38 -38.33
C LEU A 65 -17.66 17.46 -36.80
N THR A 66 -17.21 16.39 -36.15
CA THR A 66 -16.78 16.41 -34.75
C THR A 66 -15.27 16.25 -34.68
N VAL A 67 -14.59 17.18 -34.02
CA VAL A 67 -13.16 17.10 -33.70
C VAL A 67 -13.03 17.05 -32.18
N ALA A 68 -12.34 16.03 -31.65
CA ALA A 68 -12.03 15.91 -30.23
C ALA A 68 -10.52 15.86 -30.00
N SER A 69 -10.08 16.41 -28.88
CA SER A 69 -8.68 16.41 -28.41
C SER A 69 -8.61 16.23 -26.91
N PHE A 70 -7.65 15.43 -26.45
CA PHE A 70 -7.38 15.18 -25.03
C PHE A 70 -5.98 14.58 -24.84
N HIS A 71 -5.47 14.67 -23.61
CA HIS A 71 -4.31 13.93 -23.17
C HIS A 71 -4.76 12.61 -22.52
N ALA A 72 -4.04 11.52 -22.76
CA ALA A 72 -4.20 10.25 -22.06
C ALA A 72 -2.85 9.85 -21.45
N LEU A 73 -2.74 9.93 -20.12
CA LEU A 73 -1.59 9.45 -19.36
C LEU A 73 -1.79 7.98 -19.01
N ASN A 74 -1.01 7.09 -19.61
CA ASN A 74 -0.91 5.69 -19.16
C ASN A 74 -0.19 5.69 -17.80
N ARG A 75 -0.94 5.32 -16.74
CA ARG A 75 -0.46 5.38 -15.36
C ARG A 75 0.53 4.26 -14.99
N ALA A 76 0.66 3.23 -15.83
CA ALA A 76 1.63 2.16 -15.64
C ALA A 76 3.03 2.54 -16.12
N THR A 77 3.10 3.18 -17.30
CA THR A 77 4.35 3.59 -17.96
C THR A 77 4.76 5.03 -17.66
N ASN A 78 3.85 5.84 -17.11
CA ASN A 78 3.97 7.29 -16.95
C ASN A 78 4.20 8.03 -18.29
N VAL A 79 3.62 7.50 -19.38
CA VAL A 79 3.69 8.09 -20.74
C VAL A 79 2.36 8.76 -21.08
N THR A 80 2.43 10.03 -21.51
CA THR A 80 1.25 10.78 -21.98
C THR A 80 1.18 10.80 -23.51
N ALA A 81 0.05 10.37 -24.04
CA ALA A 81 -0.29 10.52 -25.45
C ALA A 81 -1.23 11.73 -25.67
N GLU A 82 -0.88 12.60 -26.62
CA GLU A 82 -1.77 13.62 -27.14
C GLU A 82 -2.62 13.01 -28.26
N LEU A 83 -3.93 12.92 -28.04
CA LEU A 83 -4.87 12.26 -28.94
C LEU A 83 -5.76 13.28 -29.65
N ARG A 84 -5.99 13.02 -30.94
CA ARG A 84 -6.98 13.75 -31.75
C ARG A 84 -7.89 12.78 -32.50
N CYS A 85 -9.20 12.98 -32.40
CA CYS A 85 -10.23 12.16 -33.02
C CYS A 85 -11.04 13.04 -33.97
N THR A 86 -11.44 12.51 -35.13
CA THR A 86 -12.22 13.24 -36.14
C THR A 86 -13.31 12.35 -36.71
N SER A 87 -14.57 12.81 -36.63
CA SER A 87 -15.74 12.13 -37.17
C SER A 87 -16.44 12.98 -38.22
N THR A 88 -16.87 12.35 -39.32
CA THR A 88 -17.78 12.93 -40.33
C THR A 88 -19.25 12.56 -40.11
N THR A 89 -19.56 11.88 -39.01
CA THR A 89 -20.91 11.57 -38.55
C THR A 89 -21.05 12.07 -37.10
N PRO A 90 -21.68 13.25 -36.88
CA PRO A 90 -21.87 13.78 -35.53
C PRO A 90 -22.56 12.76 -34.63
N THR A 91 -22.12 12.69 -33.37
CA THR A 91 -22.72 11.95 -32.24
C THR A 91 -23.02 10.45 -32.41
N ALA A 92 -22.72 9.84 -33.57
CA ALA A 92 -23.01 8.44 -33.87
C ALA A 92 -21.74 7.57 -33.96
N GLY A 93 -21.68 6.55 -33.11
CA GLY A 93 -20.68 5.48 -33.15
C GLY A 93 -19.29 5.83 -32.59
N TRP A 94 -18.48 4.79 -32.39
CA TRP A 94 -17.10 4.91 -31.93
C TRP A 94 -16.18 5.43 -33.03
N GLN A 95 -15.38 6.43 -32.68
CA GLN A 95 -14.49 7.16 -33.58
C GLN A 95 -13.05 6.90 -33.17
N SER A 96 -12.23 6.36 -34.07
CA SER A 96 -10.82 6.11 -33.79
C SER A 96 -10.03 7.42 -33.66
N CYS A 97 -9.27 7.52 -32.58
CA CYS A 97 -8.35 8.62 -32.33
C CYS A 97 -6.96 8.28 -32.85
N ARG A 98 -6.17 9.30 -33.20
CA ARG A 98 -4.76 9.16 -33.58
C ARG A 98 -3.88 9.87 -32.56
N SER A 99 -2.81 9.20 -32.12
CA SER A 99 -1.75 9.84 -31.35
C SER A 99 -0.98 10.80 -32.26
N ARG A 100 -0.66 12.00 -31.75
CA ARG A 100 0.11 13.00 -32.49
C ARG A 100 1.61 12.68 -32.51
N ASN A 101 2.09 12.00 -31.46
CA ASN A 101 3.52 11.91 -31.12
C ASN A 101 4.05 10.47 -31.00
N GLN A 102 3.20 9.44 -31.07
CA GLN A 102 3.63 8.03 -31.07
C GLN A 102 3.49 7.39 -32.45
N THR A 103 4.58 6.86 -32.97
CA THR A 103 4.63 6.08 -34.22
C THR A 103 4.84 4.58 -34.02
N GLU A 104 5.16 4.12 -32.80
CA GLU A 104 5.74 2.77 -32.60
C GLU A 104 4.99 1.85 -31.61
N GLN A 105 4.11 2.38 -30.76
CA GLN A 105 3.31 1.54 -29.84
C GLN A 105 1.89 1.30 -30.39
N PRO A 106 1.33 0.08 -30.25
CA PRO A 106 -0.04 -0.24 -30.66
C PRO A 106 -1.05 0.33 -29.65
N PHE A 107 -1.17 1.65 -29.62
CA PHE A 107 -2.15 2.37 -28.83
C PHE A 107 -3.41 2.64 -29.65
N LEU A 108 -4.49 1.93 -29.34
CA LEU A 108 -5.80 2.12 -29.94
C LEU A 108 -6.71 2.87 -28.97
N ALA A 109 -6.90 4.16 -29.23
CA ALA A 109 -7.89 4.98 -28.55
C ALA A 109 -9.13 5.17 -29.43
N SER A 110 -10.31 5.07 -28.84
CA SER A 110 -11.59 5.37 -29.48
C SER A 110 -12.47 6.22 -28.57
N PHE A 111 -13.28 7.07 -29.19
CA PHE A 111 -14.08 8.09 -28.53
C PHE A 111 -15.50 8.12 -29.11
N GLN A 112 -16.48 8.42 -28.26
CA GLN A 112 -17.84 8.79 -28.65
C GLN A 112 -18.32 9.90 -27.71
N ALA A 113 -19.16 10.83 -28.16
CA ALA A 113 -19.81 11.79 -27.26
C ALA A 113 -21.18 12.24 -27.78
N ASP A 114 -22.01 12.71 -26.84
CA ASP A 114 -23.16 13.56 -27.09
C ASP A 114 -22.94 14.94 -26.43
N THR A 115 -24.01 15.73 -26.23
CA THR A 115 -23.95 17.07 -25.63
C THR A 115 -23.90 17.08 -24.09
N SER A 116 -23.73 15.91 -23.46
CA SER A 116 -23.77 15.72 -22.00
C SER A 116 -22.65 14.83 -21.48
N THR A 117 -22.20 13.86 -22.28
CA THR A 117 -21.28 12.79 -21.87
C THR A 117 -20.32 12.45 -23.00
N ALA A 118 -19.05 12.26 -22.66
CA ALA A 118 -18.05 11.64 -23.52
C ALA A 118 -17.71 10.24 -22.99
N TRP A 119 -17.59 9.27 -23.88
CA TRP A 119 -17.13 7.91 -23.64
C TRP A 119 -15.78 7.67 -24.32
N PHE A 120 -14.92 6.94 -23.62
CA PHE A 120 -13.57 6.60 -24.06
C PHE A 120 -13.38 5.09 -23.97
N MET A 121 -12.63 4.55 -24.92
CA MET A 121 -12.16 3.17 -24.92
C MET A 121 -10.70 3.15 -25.32
N PHE A 122 -9.88 2.48 -24.53
CA PHE A 122 -8.44 2.33 -24.74
C PHE A 122 -8.07 0.86 -24.78
N ASN A 123 -7.27 0.49 -25.78
CA ASN A 123 -6.59 -0.78 -25.88
C ASN A 123 -5.12 -0.49 -26.22
N GLU A 124 -4.21 -0.75 -25.30
CA GLU A 124 -2.78 -0.47 -25.45
C GLU A 124 -1.97 -1.71 -25.09
N THR A 125 -0.84 -1.90 -25.78
CA THR A 125 0.19 -2.87 -25.41
C THR A 125 1.52 -2.14 -25.23
N TRP A 126 2.18 -2.37 -24.09
CA TRP A 126 3.45 -1.73 -23.74
C TRP A 126 4.45 -2.73 -23.11
N PRO A 127 5.76 -2.58 -23.36
CA PRO A 127 6.79 -3.36 -22.69
C PRO A 127 7.23 -2.73 -21.35
N CYS A 128 7.64 -3.58 -20.41
CA CYS A 128 8.32 -3.19 -19.18
C CYS A 128 9.58 -4.05 -18.99
N ASP A 129 10.73 -3.44 -18.77
CA ASP A 129 12.05 -4.08 -18.63
C ASP A 129 12.67 -3.92 -17.23
N ASP A 130 11.94 -3.31 -16.30
CA ASP A 130 12.41 -2.93 -14.96
C ASP A 130 12.72 -4.11 -14.03
N MET A 131 11.99 -5.22 -14.14
CA MET A 131 12.23 -6.44 -13.35
C MET A 131 12.97 -7.53 -14.12
N THR A 132 12.83 -7.58 -15.44
CA THR A 132 13.45 -8.60 -16.32
C THR A 132 14.14 -7.97 -17.54
N PRO A 133 15.27 -7.23 -17.38
CA PRO A 133 15.88 -6.47 -18.47
C PRO A 133 16.29 -7.29 -19.70
N SER A 134 16.56 -8.59 -19.51
CA SER A 134 16.91 -9.51 -20.60
C SER A 134 15.68 -10.09 -21.34
N GLN A 135 14.49 -10.00 -20.75
CA GLN A 135 13.22 -10.49 -21.30
C GLN A 135 12.08 -9.57 -20.82
N PRO A 136 11.88 -8.40 -21.46
CA PRO A 136 10.85 -7.44 -21.06
C PRO A 136 9.44 -8.05 -21.10
N LEU A 137 8.66 -7.83 -20.04
CA LEU A 137 7.27 -8.25 -19.98
C LEU A 137 6.41 -7.35 -20.87
N THR A 138 5.58 -7.95 -21.72
CA THR A 138 4.66 -7.22 -22.60
C THR A 138 3.25 -7.25 -22.01
N PHE A 139 2.80 -6.10 -21.53
CA PHE A 139 1.47 -5.90 -20.98
C PHE A 139 0.49 -5.50 -22.06
N SER A 140 -0.75 -5.95 -21.95
CA SER A 140 -1.86 -5.48 -22.77
C SER A 140 -3.06 -5.22 -21.89
N ALA A 141 -3.75 -4.10 -22.07
CA ALA A 141 -4.89 -3.71 -21.26
C ALA A 141 -6.03 -3.16 -22.11
N LEU A 142 -7.26 -3.42 -21.68
CA LEU A 142 -8.49 -2.85 -22.23
C LEU A 142 -9.24 -2.12 -21.13
N GLY A 143 -9.61 -0.87 -21.35
CA GLY A 143 -10.44 -0.09 -20.42
C GLY A 143 -11.44 0.79 -21.15
N ASN A 144 -12.53 1.12 -20.47
CA ASN A 144 -13.50 2.11 -20.92
C ASN A 144 -14.00 2.96 -19.74
N GLY A 145 -14.56 4.11 -20.06
CA GLY A 145 -15.08 5.04 -19.06
C GLY A 145 -15.77 6.23 -19.71
N SER A 146 -16.40 7.06 -18.88
CA SER A 146 -17.14 8.22 -19.36
C SER A 146 -17.05 9.41 -18.42
N VAL A 147 -17.07 10.61 -18.98
CA VAL A 147 -17.06 11.87 -18.22
C VAL A 147 -18.19 12.78 -18.68
N ALA A 148 -18.77 13.52 -17.72
CA ALA A 148 -19.74 14.57 -18.02
C ALA A 148 -19.08 15.75 -18.75
N LEU A 149 -19.85 16.39 -19.63
CA LEU A 149 -19.43 17.49 -20.47
C LEU A 149 -20.21 18.77 -20.14
N ASN A 150 -19.53 19.90 -20.19
CA ASN A 150 -20.14 21.21 -20.27
C ASN A 150 -20.04 21.68 -21.73
N CYS A 151 -21.19 21.89 -22.38
CA CYS A 151 -21.26 22.30 -23.78
C CYS A 151 -21.85 23.70 -23.92
N THR A 152 -21.25 24.51 -24.80
CA THR A 152 -21.77 25.81 -25.23
C THR A 152 -21.86 25.85 -26.75
N THR A 153 -22.98 26.37 -27.27
CA THR A 153 -23.17 26.57 -28.72
C THR A 153 -23.09 28.06 -29.03
N ASP A 154 -22.29 28.42 -30.03
CA ASP A 154 -22.14 29.80 -30.49
C ASP A 154 -23.13 30.18 -31.62
N GLU A 155 -23.08 31.44 -32.06
CA GLU A 155 -23.91 31.97 -33.14
C GLU A 155 -23.62 31.32 -34.52
N SER A 156 -22.51 30.58 -34.66
CA SER A 156 -22.17 29.84 -35.88
C SER A 156 -22.72 28.40 -35.89
N GLU A 157 -23.57 28.06 -34.92
CA GLU A 157 -24.06 26.70 -34.63
C GLU A 157 -22.92 25.72 -34.28
N THR A 158 -21.75 26.22 -33.87
CA THR A 158 -20.64 25.38 -33.40
C THR A 158 -20.82 25.10 -31.91
N THR A 159 -21.01 23.84 -31.55
CA THR A 159 -21.04 23.40 -30.14
C THR A 159 -19.62 23.03 -29.70
N THR A 160 -19.07 23.75 -28.73
CA THR A 160 -17.84 23.39 -28.03
C THR A 160 -18.19 22.74 -26.70
N CYS A 161 -17.69 21.52 -26.47
CA CYS A 161 -17.83 20.80 -25.21
C CYS A 161 -16.46 20.60 -24.56
N ASN A 162 -16.38 20.73 -23.24
CA ASN A 162 -15.20 20.39 -22.46
C ASN A 162 -15.57 19.57 -21.22
N SER A 163 -14.58 18.91 -20.61
CA SER A 163 -14.73 18.40 -19.25
C SER A 163 -14.00 19.28 -18.26
N ALA A 164 -14.64 19.59 -17.13
CA ALA A 164 -14.04 20.35 -16.04
C ALA A 164 -13.17 19.48 -15.12
N LYS A 165 -13.22 18.16 -15.27
CA LYS A 165 -12.56 17.17 -14.42
C LYS A 165 -11.81 16.15 -15.27
N PRO A 166 -10.63 15.65 -14.84
CA PRO A 166 -10.01 14.51 -15.49
C PRO A 166 -10.86 13.24 -15.27
N LEU A 167 -10.69 12.24 -16.12
CA LEU A 167 -11.35 10.94 -16.02
C LEU A 167 -10.32 9.83 -15.86
N LEU A 168 -10.47 8.99 -14.83
CA LEU A 168 -9.74 7.74 -14.73
C LEU A 168 -10.46 6.62 -15.48
N VAL A 169 -9.91 6.19 -16.61
CA VAL A 169 -10.33 4.96 -17.29
C VAL A 169 -9.55 3.79 -16.69
N LYS A 170 -10.22 3.03 -15.82
CA LYS A 170 -9.70 1.78 -15.26
C LYS A 170 -9.66 0.70 -16.34
N ALA A 171 -8.63 -0.15 -16.32
CA ALA A 171 -8.46 -1.22 -17.30
C ALA A 171 -8.40 -2.61 -16.65
N ALA A 172 -8.73 -3.63 -17.44
CA ALA A 172 -8.37 -5.01 -17.16
C ALA A 172 -7.16 -5.39 -18.03
N LEU A 173 -6.19 -6.10 -17.43
CA LEU A 173 -5.10 -6.72 -18.17
C LEU A 173 -5.61 -7.95 -18.93
N SER A 174 -5.09 -8.14 -20.13
CA SER A 174 -5.22 -9.35 -20.94
C SER A 174 -3.90 -10.10 -21.14
N SER A 175 -2.76 -9.42 -20.92
CA SER A 175 -1.40 -9.96 -21.00
C SER A 175 -0.52 -9.32 -19.92
N PRO A 176 0.45 -10.05 -19.31
CA PRO A 176 0.78 -11.47 -19.56
C PRO A 176 -0.23 -12.46 -18.95
N VAL A 177 -0.91 -12.04 -17.88
CA VAL A 177 -1.99 -12.76 -17.20
C VAL A 177 -3.25 -11.89 -17.24
N LYS A 178 -4.43 -12.51 -17.29
CA LYS A 178 -5.70 -11.78 -17.29
C LYS A 178 -6.09 -11.41 -15.86
N ILE A 179 -6.20 -10.12 -15.57
CA ILE A 179 -6.47 -9.59 -14.22
C ILE A 179 -7.36 -8.35 -14.33
N THR A 180 -8.34 -8.20 -13.45
CA THR A 180 -9.07 -6.94 -13.24
C THR A 180 -8.70 -6.38 -11.87
N PRO A 181 -7.66 -5.52 -11.75
CA PRO A 181 -7.11 -5.19 -10.45
C PRO A 181 -8.13 -4.56 -9.50
N SER A 182 -8.27 -5.13 -8.30
CA SER A 182 -9.11 -4.58 -7.25
C SER A 182 -8.45 -3.33 -6.69
N TYR A 183 -9.07 -2.18 -6.93
CA TYR A 183 -8.73 -0.93 -6.27
C TYR A 183 -9.00 -1.07 -4.77
N VAL A 184 -8.18 -0.43 -3.93
CA VAL A 184 -8.42 -0.42 -2.48
C VAL A 184 -9.56 0.54 -2.15
N SER A 185 -10.32 0.23 -1.09
CA SER A 185 -10.99 1.27 -0.34
C SER A 185 -9.93 2.26 0.11
N GLY A 186 -10.13 3.57 -0.06
CA GLY A 186 -9.18 4.54 0.49
C GLY A 186 -9.21 4.56 2.02
N PRO A 187 -8.43 5.46 2.64
CA PRO A 187 -8.36 5.56 4.10
C PRO A 187 -9.76 5.75 4.73
N PRO A 188 -9.98 5.23 5.95
CA PRO A 188 -11.31 5.26 6.60
C PRO A 188 -11.94 6.66 6.60
N GLY A 189 -13.13 6.76 6.00
CA GLY A 189 -13.92 7.99 5.95
C GLY A 189 -13.57 8.97 4.82
N HIS A 190 -12.71 8.60 3.86
CA HIS A 190 -12.30 9.49 2.77
C HIS A 190 -13.45 9.98 1.87
N ASP A 191 -14.51 9.21 1.75
CA ASP A 191 -15.69 9.46 0.92
C ASP A 191 -16.91 9.96 1.74
N ILE A 192 -16.75 10.17 3.05
CA ILE A 192 -17.83 10.65 3.92
C ILE A 192 -18.05 12.14 3.67
N ALA A 193 -19.29 12.50 3.32
CA ALA A 193 -19.72 13.88 3.10
C ALA A 193 -19.34 14.79 4.28
N GLY A 194 -18.47 15.77 4.02
CA GLY A 194 -17.93 16.67 5.03
C GLY A 194 -16.56 16.28 5.59
N CYS A 195 -15.88 15.24 5.10
CA CYS A 195 -14.50 14.94 5.52
C CYS A 195 -13.52 16.11 5.28
N ALA A 196 -13.89 17.07 4.43
CA ALA A 196 -13.13 18.30 4.16
C ALA A 196 -13.45 19.48 5.10
N SER A 197 -14.34 19.32 6.09
CA SER A 197 -14.76 20.39 7.01
C SER A 197 -13.68 20.76 8.03
N GLN A 198 -14.05 21.62 8.99
CA GLN A 198 -13.24 21.83 10.19
C GLN A 198 -13.11 20.48 10.94
N PRO A 199 -11.91 20.09 11.42
CA PRO A 199 -11.76 18.88 12.21
C PRO A 199 -12.46 18.99 13.56
N ALA A 200 -13.01 17.86 14.01
CA ALA A 200 -13.57 17.67 15.34
C ALA A 200 -13.20 16.26 15.83
N TRP A 201 -12.77 16.17 17.09
CA TRP A 201 -12.42 14.90 17.72
C TRP A 201 -13.19 14.67 19.02
N GLU A 202 -13.47 13.42 19.35
CA GLU A 202 -13.95 13.00 20.67
C GLU A 202 -12.81 12.26 21.40
N VAL A 203 -12.51 12.63 22.65
CA VAL A 203 -11.64 11.82 23.52
C VAL A 203 -12.50 10.77 24.20
N VAL A 204 -12.67 9.64 23.50
CA VAL A 204 -13.55 8.52 23.88
C VAL A 204 -13.16 7.92 25.24
N ALA A 205 -11.85 7.81 25.50
CA ALA A 205 -11.32 7.35 26.78
C ALA A 205 -9.89 7.83 27.01
N SER A 206 -9.53 8.01 28.27
CA SER A 206 -8.15 8.24 28.70
C SER A 206 -7.87 7.55 30.04
N GLN A 207 -6.65 7.04 30.19
CA GLN A 207 -6.10 6.46 31.41
C GLN A 207 -4.66 6.96 31.57
N ILE A 208 -4.39 7.68 32.65
CA ILE A 208 -3.12 8.34 32.93
C ILE A 208 -2.66 7.91 34.31
N ASN A 209 -1.45 7.38 34.39
CA ASN A 209 -0.80 6.99 35.64
C ASN A 209 0.44 7.86 35.85
N LEU A 210 0.50 8.57 36.97
CA LEU A 210 1.60 9.47 37.32
C LEU A 210 2.24 9.03 38.64
N ARG A 211 3.55 8.76 38.61
CA ARG A 211 4.37 8.51 39.79
C ARG A 211 5.13 9.77 40.17
N LYS A 212 4.92 10.24 41.40
CA LYS A 212 5.66 11.36 42.00
C LYS A 212 6.57 10.83 43.11
N LEU A 213 7.81 11.34 43.15
CA LEU A 213 8.74 11.16 44.27
C LEU A 213 9.06 12.53 44.87
N SER A 214 8.92 12.66 46.19
CA SER A 214 9.14 13.91 46.95
C SER A 214 8.42 15.12 46.33
N GLY A 215 7.19 14.91 45.83
CA GLY A 215 6.36 15.91 45.15
C GLY A 215 6.68 16.18 43.67
N GLN A 216 7.81 15.68 43.15
CA GLN A 216 8.22 15.84 41.76
C GLN A 216 7.76 14.67 40.89
N ARG A 217 7.33 14.91 39.64
CA ARG A 217 7.03 13.84 38.68
C ARG A 217 8.30 13.05 38.36
N GLN A 218 8.27 11.73 38.50
CA GLN A 218 9.39 10.85 38.15
C GLN A 218 9.14 10.12 36.84
N SER A 219 7.97 9.49 36.73
CA SER A 219 7.59 8.64 35.60
C SER A 219 6.07 8.48 35.54
N GLY A 220 5.57 7.88 34.47
CA GLY A 220 4.17 7.54 34.31
C GLY A 220 3.90 6.88 32.97
N ASN A 221 2.63 6.67 32.66
CA ASN A 221 2.17 6.29 31.34
C ASN A 221 0.81 6.93 31.05
N ALA A 222 0.57 7.27 29.79
CA ALA A 222 -0.74 7.69 29.31
C ALA A 222 -1.21 6.72 28.23
N PHE A 223 -2.52 6.48 28.22
CA PHE A 223 -3.26 5.81 27.16
C PHE A 223 -4.49 6.65 26.85
N VAL A 224 -4.73 6.97 25.58
CA VAL A 224 -5.79 7.85 25.12
C VAL A 224 -6.38 7.30 23.82
N ILE A 225 -7.70 7.22 23.75
CA ILE A 225 -8.43 6.87 22.52
C ILE A 225 -9.10 8.15 22.00
N VAL A 226 -8.81 8.50 20.75
CA VAL A 226 -9.43 9.63 20.04
C VAL A 226 -10.20 9.14 18.82
N ARG A 227 -11.40 9.69 18.58
CA ARG A 227 -12.18 9.48 17.36
C ARG A 227 -12.26 10.80 16.58
N ASN A 228 -12.07 10.76 15.27
CA ASN A 228 -12.42 11.87 14.37
C ASN A 228 -13.86 11.68 13.88
N ASP A 229 -14.75 12.59 14.23
CA ASP A 229 -16.19 12.45 13.96
C ASP A 229 -16.57 12.62 12.49
N HIS A 230 -15.74 13.31 11.70
CA HIS A 230 -15.97 13.49 10.27
C HIS A 230 -15.53 12.28 9.43
N LEU A 231 -14.71 11.39 10.00
CA LEU A 231 -14.17 10.20 9.33
C LEU A 231 -14.72 8.89 9.91
N GLY A 232 -15.24 8.91 11.13
CA GLY A 232 -15.49 7.70 11.93
C GLY A 232 -14.22 6.97 12.39
N TYR A 233 -13.04 7.50 12.04
CA TYR A 233 -11.73 6.91 12.34
C TYR A 233 -11.39 7.03 13.82
N THR A 234 -10.88 5.95 14.41
CA THR A 234 -10.41 5.91 15.80
C THR A 234 -8.91 5.57 15.85
N ALA A 235 -8.15 6.30 16.67
CA ALA A 235 -6.77 5.99 17.01
C ALA A 235 -6.61 5.70 18.50
N SER A 236 -5.82 4.68 18.83
CA SER A 236 -5.43 4.34 20.20
C SER A 236 -3.97 4.74 20.41
N CYS A 237 -3.72 5.62 21.37
CA CYS A 237 -2.42 6.24 21.56
C CYS A 237 -1.87 5.95 22.95
N GLY A 238 -0.59 5.63 23.05
CA GLY A 238 0.08 5.29 24.29
C GLY A 238 1.51 5.83 24.38
N GLY A 239 1.97 6.08 25.59
CA GLY A 239 3.34 6.56 25.81
C GLY A 239 3.78 6.53 27.27
N VAL A 240 5.09 6.49 27.48
CA VAL A 240 5.72 6.66 28.79
C VAL A 240 5.86 8.15 29.07
N LEU A 241 5.41 8.59 30.23
CA LEU A 241 5.56 9.97 30.70
C LEU A 241 6.85 10.10 31.51
N SER A 242 7.67 11.10 31.20
CA SER A 242 8.94 11.33 31.89
C SER A 242 8.83 12.43 32.96
N ALA A 243 9.91 12.63 33.71
CA ALA A 243 10.08 13.78 34.60
C ALA A 243 10.26 15.13 33.86
N ALA A 244 10.47 15.14 32.54
CA ALA A 244 10.61 16.37 31.78
C ALA A 244 9.29 17.15 31.76
N ALA A 245 9.36 18.46 32.02
CA ALA A 245 8.25 19.38 31.81
C ALA A 245 7.96 19.57 30.31
N GLY A 246 6.75 19.99 29.97
CA GLY A 246 6.31 20.16 28.58
C GLY A 246 5.50 18.96 28.07
N PRO A 247 4.72 19.15 26.98
CA PRO A 247 3.97 18.08 26.35
C PRO A 247 4.88 16.90 25.96
N GLN A 248 4.50 15.70 26.41
CA GLN A 248 5.18 14.45 26.08
C GLN A 248 4.47 13.78 24.88
N PRO A 249 5.18 13.28 23.86
CA PRO A 249 4.55 12.62 22.72
C PRO A 249 3.99 11.25 23.10
N LEU A 250 2.84 10.89 22.53
CA LEU A 250 2.25 9.55 22.59
C LEU A 250 2.26 8.95 21.18
N SER A 251 2.68 7.70 21.07
CA SER A 251 2.63 6.95 19.81
C SER A 251 1.21 6.44 19.59
N CYS A 252 0.66 6.64 18.39
CA CYS A 252 -0.68 6.20 18.03
C CYS A 252 -0.67 5.02 17.06
N GLU A 253 -1.56 4.07 17.30
CA GLU A 253 -1.93 3.03 16.34
C GLU A 253 -3.38 3.27 15.92
N GLY A 254 -3.60 3.42 14.62
CA GLY A 254 -4.93 3.59 14.04
C GLY A 254 -5.75 2.30 14.05
N GLN A 255 -7.04 2.42 13.75
CA GLN A 255 -7.78 1.29 13.19
C GLN A 255 -7.16 0.90 11.84
N VAL A 256 -6.26 -0.08 11.86
CA VAL A 256 -5.74 -0.73 10.65
C VAL A 256 -6.71 -1.84 10.25
N PRO A 257 -7.58 -1.65 9.24
CA PRO A 257 -8.32 -2.78 8.69
C PRO A 257 -7.32 -3.78 8.10
N TYR A 258 -7.58 -5.08 8.26
CA TYR A 258 -6.73 -6.14 7.71
C TYR A 258 -6.89 -6.19 6.17
N ARG A 259 -6.20 -5.28 5.48
CA ARG A 259 -6.29 -4.97 4.05
C ARG A 259 -4.89 -4.74 3.49
N ARG A 260 -4.78 -4.78 2.16
CA ARG A 260 -3.57 -4.33 1.45
C ARG A 260 -3.26 -2.91 1.90
N ALA A 261 -2.01 -2.61 2.24
CA ALA A 261 -1.65 -1.31 2.79
C ALA A 261 -2.05 -0.17 1.83
N ASP A 262 -2.83 0.77 2.34
CA ASP A 262 -3.30 1.93 1.59
C ASP A 262 -2.13 2.88 1.32
N LYS A 263 -2.14 3.54 0.15
CA LYS A 263 -1.12 4.53 -0.23
C LYS A 263 -1.13 5.77 0.65
N TYR A 264 -2.26 6.04 1.28
CA TYR A 264 -2.52 7.17 2.15
C TYR A 264 -3.11 6.65 3.45
N GLN A 265 -2.36 6.75 4.55
CA GLN A 265 -2.76 6.29 5.89
C GLN A 265 -2.94 7.48 6.81
N ILE A 266 -4.02 7.48 7.61
CA ILE A 266 -4.31 8.59 8.53
C ILE A 266 -3.23 8.60 9.63
N ASP A 267 -2.35 9.60 9.57
CA ASP A 267 -1.35 9.83 10.61
C ASP A 267 -1.97 10.60 11.77
N THR A 268 -1.69 10.19 12.99
CA THR A 268 -2.21 10.81 14.21
C THR A 268 -1.10 10.84 15.25
N THR A 269 -0.81 12.02 15.76
CA THR A 269 0.14 12.19 16.86
C THR A 269 -0.57 12.92 17.99
N LEU A 270 -0.38 12.43 19.21
CA LEU A 270 -0.87 13.11 20.42
C LEU A 270 0.33 13.63 21.21
N SER A 271 0.12 14.77 21.87
CA SER A 271 1.04 15.29 22.88
C SER A 271 0.25 15.55 24.16
N PHE A 272 0.80 15.16 25.30
CA PHE A 272 0.11 15.26 26.59
C PHE A 272 0.98 15.96 27.63
N GLU A 273 0.48 17.06 28.19
CA GLU A 273 1.12 17.84 29.26
C GLU A 273 0.58 17.39 30.63
N PRO A 274 1.35 16.61 31.42
CA PRO A 274 0.83 16.03 32.66
C PRO A 274 0.62 17.05 33.78
N ASP A 275 1.16 18.27 33.68
CA ASP A 275 0.97 19.31 34.70
C ASP A 275 -0.29 20.16 34.50
N THR A 276 -0.86 20.16 33.29
CA THR A 276 -2.10 20.89 32.96
C THR A 276 -3.24 19.98 32.50
N PHE A 277 -2.96 18.68 32.33
CA PHE A 277 -3.83 17.70 31.67
C PHE A 277 -4.26 18.10 30.25
N ALA A 278 -3.50 18.99 29.59
CA ALA A 278 -3.76 19.37 28.20
C ALA A 278 -3.32 18.27 27.24
N LEU A 279 -4.25 17.84 26.39
CA LEU A 279 -4.02 16.96 25.26
C LEU A 279 -3.99 17.80 23.98
N GLY A 280 -2.84 17.83 23.31
CA GLY A 280 -2.70 18.27 21.92
C GLY A 280 -2.93 17.10 20.97
N ILE A 281 -3.75 17.32 19.96
CA ILE A 281 -4.04 16.40 18.85
C ILE A 281 -3.47 17.05 17.58
N ASP A 282 -2.69 16.31 16.79
CA ASP A 282 -2.34 16.67 15.41
C ASP A 282 -2.60 15.43 14.53
N GLN A 283 -3.40 15.62 13.48
CA GLN A 283 -3.85 14.52 12.61
C GLN A 283 -3.81 14.96 11.15
N THR A 284 -3.27 14.08 10.31
CA THR A 284 -3.33 14.20 8.85
C THR A 284 -4.22 13.11 8.28
N TRP A 285 -5.24 13.51 7.53
CA TRP A 285 -6.19 12.61 6.87
C TRP A 285 -6.42 13.00 5.42
N PHE A 286 -7.23 12.21 4.73
CA PHE A 286 -7.49 12.35 3.30
C PHE A 286 -8.98 12.31 3.01
N CYS A 287 -9.39 13.02 1.96
CA CYS A 287 -10.78 13.27 1.67
C CYS A 287 -11.00 13.53 0.18
N ASP A 288 -12.04 12.93 -0.41
CA ASP A 288 -12.47 13.15 -1.79
C ASP A 288 -14.00 13.10 -1.98
N ASP A 289 -14.76 13.30 -0.88
CA ASP A 289 -16.22 13.27 -0.80
C ASP A 289 -16.97 14.08 -1.88
N GLN A 290 -16.45 15.24 -2.28
CA GLN A 290 -17.03 16.07 -3.34
C GLN A 290 -16.61 15.63 -4.74
N ASP A 291 -15.41 15.05 -4.88
CA ASP A 291 -14.82 14.73 -6.17
C ASP A 291 -13.60 13.79 -6.05
N PRO A 292 -13.69 12.50 -6.45
CA PRO A 292 -12.53 11.62 -6.51
C PRO A 292 -11.47 12.08 -7.51
N ALA A 293 -11.80 13.02 -8.42
CA ALA A 293 -10.82 13.65 -9.31
C ALA A 293 -10.00 14.78 -8.64
N GLN A 294 -10.38 15.25 -7.43
CA GLN A 294 -9.70 16.32 -6.68
C GLN A 294 -9.47 15.94 -5.19
N PRO A 295 -8.79 14.80 -4.91
CA PRO A 295 -8.55 14.37 -3.55
C PRO A 295 -7.66 15.35 -2.79
N LEU A 296 -7.92 15.49 -1.48
CA LEU A 296 -7.21 16.39 -0.58
C LEU A 296 -6.48 15.60 0.51
N SER A 297 -5.28 16.03 0.84
CA SER A 297 -4.65 15.81 2.15
C SER A 297 -4.98 16.99 3.04
N ILE A 298 -5.37 16.73 4.29
CA ILE A 298 -5.74 17.76 5.26
C ILE A 298 -5.01 17.45 6.56
N THR A 299 -4.30 18.43 7.10
CA THR A 299 -3.71 18.36 8.43
C THR A 299 -4.43 19.34 9.33
N GLY A 300 -4.74 18.93 10.56
CA GLY A 300 -5.39 19.77 11.53
C GLY A 300 -4.98 19.43 12.94
N SER A 301 -4.95 20.44 13.79
CA SER A 301 -4.55 20.33 15.19
C SER A 301 -5.56 20.97 16.14
N GLY A 302 -5.62 20.47 17.38
CA GLY A 302 -6.40 21.05 18.46
C GLY A 302 -5.77 20.77 19.82
N THR A 303 -6.13 21.56 20.84
CA THR A 303 -5.67 21.33 22.22
C THR A 303 -6.86 21.43 23.16
N ILE A 304 -7.03 20.46 24.06
CA ILE A 304 -8.10 20.47 25.08
C ILE A 304 -7.56 20.06 26.45
N PRO A 305 -7.94 20.72 27.56
CA PRO A 305 -7.76 20.17 28.89
C PRO A 305 -8.69 18.97 29.11
N LEU A 306 -8.14 17.82 29.52
CA LEU A 306 -8.92 16.63 29.81
C LEU A 306 -9.65 16.76 31.16
N ALA A 307 -10.94 16.42 31.18
CA ALA A 307 -11.72 16.28 32.41
C ALA A 307 -11.47 14.88 33.00
N LEU A 308 -10.57 14.82 33.99
CA LEU A 308 -10.10 13.55 34.57
C LEU A 308 -10.52 13.42 36.04
N GLU A 309 -11.03 12.24 36.39
CA GLU A 309 -11.20 11.81 37.77
C GLU A 309 -9.93 11.10 38.23
N CYS A 310 -9.25 11.67 39.23
CA CYS A 310 -7.98 11.16 39.73
C CYS A 310 -8.13 10.54 41.12
N SER A 311 -7.52 9.37 41.29
CA SER A 311 -7.43 8.61 42.54
C SER A 311 -5.96 8.41 42.93
N VAL A 312 -5.68 8.53 44.22
CA VAL A 312 -4.30 8.45 44.76
C VAL A 312 -4.08 7.10 45.42
N PHE A 313 -2.96 6.46 45.08
CA PHE A 313 -2.51 5.17 45.58
C PHE A 313 -1.08 5.28 46.13
N ASN A 314 -0.75 4.42 47.09
CA ASN A 314 0.57 4.34 47.72
C ASN A 314 1.08 5.70 48.23
N GLU A 315 0.20 6.49 48.85
CA GLU A 315 0.57 7.79 49.42
C GLU A 315 1.47 7.59 50.65
N THR A 316 2.74 7.91 50.46
CA THR A 316 3.77 7.98 51.51
C THR A 316 4.35 9.39 51.52
N THR A 317 5.16 9.73 52.52
CA THR A 317 5.82 11.05 52.61
C THR A 317 6.79 11.32 51.45
N THR A 318 7.23 10.29 50.72
CA THR A 318 8.25 10.37 49.66
C THR A 318 7.79 9.86 48.31
N GLU A 319 6.67 9.15 48.22
CA GLU A 319 6.16 8.56 46.99
C GLU A 319 4.63 8.66 46.92
N THR A 320 4.11 8.94 45.74
CA THR A 320 2.67 9.01 45.47
C THR A 320 2.41 8.52 44.05
N THR A 321 1.46 7.61 43.88
CA THR A 321 0.98 7.20 42.55
C THR A 321 -0.42 7.78 42.35
N THR A 322 -0.69 8.38 41.20
CA THR A 322 -2.01 8.95 40.87
C THR A 322 -2.51 8.31 39.59
N PHE A 323 -3.64 7.61 39.67
CA PHE A 323 -4.35 7.08 38.51
C PHE A 323 -5.53 7.99 38.18
N CYS A 324 -5.52 8.53 36.98
CA CYS A 324 -6.55 9.41 36.44
C CYS A 324 -7.23 8.75 35.26
N SER A 325 -8.56 8.83 35.19
CA SER A 325 -9.34 8.36 34.05
C SER A 325 -10.45 9.34 33.70
N GLY A 326 -10.81 9.43 32.43
CA GLY A 326 -11.86 10.33 31.95
C GLY A 326 -11.91 10.41 30.43
N GLY A 327 -12.58 11.44 29.93
CA GLY A 327 -12.75 11.71 28.50
C GLY A 327 -13.13 13.17 28.29
N THR A 328 -13.81 13.46 27.18
CA THR A 328 -14.38 14.80 26.92
C THR A 328 -15.89 14.71 26.74
N ASP A 329 -16.65 15.52 27.49
CA ASP A 329 -18.10 15.70 27.28
C ASP A 329 -18.35 16.53 26.01
N GLY A 330 -18.13 15.91 24.85
CA GLY A 330 -18.32 16.50 23.52
C GLY A 330 -17.03 16.66 22.71
N THR A 331 -17.17 17.40 21.59
CA THR A 331 -16.15 17.54 20.55
C THR A 331 -15.07 18.57 20.84
N VAL A 332 -13.82 18.15 20.72
CA VAL A 332 -12.62 18.98 20.56
C VAL A 332 -12.67 19.63 19.18
N ALA A 333 -13.03 20.91 19.12
CA ALA A 333 -12.93 21.70 17.88
C ALA A 333 -11.46 21.92 17.51
N GLY A 334 -11.05 21.44 16.34
CA GLY A 334 -9.72 21.65 15.80
C GLY A 334 -9.62 22.84 14.85
N ASN A 335 -8.41 23.09 14.36
CA ASN A 335 -8.12 24.01 13.27
C ASN A 335 -7.36 23.29 12.16
N VAL A 336 -7.75 23.51 10.90
CA VAL A 336 -6.97 23.05 9.74
C VAL A 336 -5.69 23.87 9.67
N THR A 337 -4.55 23.20 9.76
CA THR A 337 -3.20 23.79 9.69
C THR A 337 -2.62 23.70 8.28
N ALA A 338 -2.98 22.68 7.51
CA ALA A 338 -2.57 22.52 6.12
C ALA A 338 -3.65 21.86 5.25
N ARG A 339 -3.65 22.19 3.95
CA ARG A 339 -4.36 21.46 2.90
C ARG A 339 -3.42 21.29 1.70
N GLY A 340 -3.41 20.11 1.10
CA GLY A 340 -2.67 19.81 -0.14
C GLY A 340 -3.57 19.07 -1.12
N LEU A 341 -3.52 19.46 -2.40
CA LEU A 341 -4.16 18.70 -3.47
C LEU A 341 -3.33 17.46 -3.80
N LEU A 342 -3.98 16.31 -3.89
CA LEU A 342 -3.36 15.04 -4.28
C LEU A 342 -3.61 14.73 -5.77
N PRO A 343 -2.87 13.79 -6.38
CA PRO A 343 -3.13 13.38 -7.75
C PRO A 343 -4.56 12.85 -7.92
N PRO A 344 -5.25 13.13 -9.04
CA PRO A 344 -6.62 12.65 -9.27
C PRO A 344 -6.76 11.15 -9.02
N TYR A 345 -7.82 10.76 -8.32
CA TYR A 345 -8.19 9.37 -7.98
C TYR A 345 -7.18 8.61 -7.11
N SER A 346 -6.22 9.30 -6.47
CA SER A 346 -5.11 8.62 -5.80
C SER A 346 -5.49 7.88 -4.51
N LEU A 347 -6.61 8.22 -3.85
CA LEU A 347 -6.98 7.62 -2.56
C LEU A 347 -7.36 6.14 -2.67
N ASN A 348 -7.89 5.71 -3.82
CA ASN A 348 -8.18 4.30 -4.09
C ASN A 348 -7.05 3.56 -4.82
N ASP A 349 -5.92 4.21 -5.08
CA ASP A 349 -4.75 3.54 -5.65
C ASP A 349 -4.21 2.52 -4.63
N PRO A 350 -4.06 1.22 -4.98
CA PRO A 350 -3.26 0.33 -4.16
C PRO A 350 -1.82 0.85 -4.06
N LEU A 351 -1.14 0.62 -2.94
CA LEU A 351 0.33 0.70 -2.94
C LEU A 351 0.87 -0.26 -4.01
N PRO A 352 1.70 0.21 -4.94
CA PRO A 352 2.27 -0.65 -5.96
C PRO A 352 3.39 -1.49 -5.31
N THR A 353 3.03 -2.71 -4.89
CA THR A 353 3.92 -3.65 -4.22
C THR A 353 4.71 -4.46 -5.23
N GLY A 354 6.04 -4.34 -5.27
CA GLY A 354 6.88 -5.22 -6.10
C GLY A 354 6.86 -6.69 -5.65
N GLU A 355 6.65 -6.93 -4.35
CA GLU A 355 6.69 -8.25 -3.70
C GLU A 355 5.30 -8.87 -3.56
N SER A 356 4.61 -9.11 -4.68
CA SER A 356 3.24 -9.64 -4.74
C SER A 356 3.23 -11.10 -5.20
N CYS A 357 2.25 -11.90 -4.77
CA CYS A 357 2.09 -13.30 -5.22
C CYS A 357 2.06 -13.35 -6.75
N THR A 358 1.15 -12.58 -7.36
CA THR A 358 0.99 -12.56 -8.82
C THR A 358 2.24 -12.03 -9.54
N ILE A 359 2.84 -10.93 -9.06
CA ILE A 359 4.01 -10.31 -9.70
C ILE A 359 5.22 -11.26 -9.66
N SER A 360 5.54 -11.81 -8.49
CA SER A 360 6.69 -12.72 -8.33
C SER A 360 6.48 -14.03 -9.09
N SER A 361 5.24 -14.50 -9.21
CA SER A 361 4.88 -15.68 -10.00
C SER A 361 5.13 -15.51 -11.50
N VAL A 362 5.03 -14.29 -12.04
CA VAL A 362 5.28 -13.99 -13.45
C VAL A 362 6.74 -13.65 -13.72
N THR A 363 7.41 -12.92 -12.82
CA THR A 363 8.76 -12.36 -13.06
C THR A 363 9.90 -13.29 -12.66
N SER A 364 9.79 -13.97 -11.51
CA SER A 364 10.84 -14.85 -10.99
C SER A 364 10.29 -15.93 -10.04
N PRO A 365 9.34 -16.78 -10.51
CA PRO A 365 8.69 -17.78 -9.67
C PRO A 365 9.71 -18.72 -9.04
N ALA A 366 9.73 -18.76 -7.71
CA ALA A 366 10.63 -19.59 -6.93
C ALA A 366 9.95 -20.02 -5.62
N TRP A 367 10.46 -21.09 -5.05
CA TRP A 367 9.97 -21.66 -3.79
C TRP A 367 11.11 -21.71 -2.78
N TRP A 368 10.81 -21.29 -1.55
CA TRP A 368 11.62 -21.57 -0.38
C TRP A 368 11.22 -22.94 0.17
N PHE A 369 12.19 -23.71 0.61
CA PHE A 369 12.02 -25.00 1.25
C PHE A 369 12.76 -25.04 2.58
N ASN A 370 12.22 -25.76 3.57
CA ASN A 370 12.93 -26.02 4.82
C ASN A 370 12.61 -27.42 5.38
N GLY A 371 13.35 -27.83 6.42
CA GLY A 371 12.99 -28.99 7.24
C GLY A 371 12.77 -30.29 6.48
N PHE A 372 13.61 -30.60 5.49
CA PHE A 372 13.50 -31.84 4.73
C PHE A 372 13.84 -33.04 5.61
N GLU A 373 12.89 -33.97 5.68
CA GLU A 373 12.99 -35.21 6.41
C GLU A 373 12.51 -36.38 5.55
N THR A 374 13.15 -37.54 5.70
CA THR A 374 12.63 -38.83 5.24
C THR A 374 12.61 -39.84 6.38
N ASN A 375 11.64 -40.75 6.34
CA ASN A 375 11.50 -41.83 7.30
C ASN A 375 11.18 -43.13 6.55
N THR A 376 11.97 -44.18 6.76
CA THR A 376 11.72 -45.53 6.23
C THR A 376 11.84 -46.58 7.34
N THR A 377 11.19 -47.72 7.12
CA THR A 377 11.32 -48.92 7.94
C THR A 377 12.19 -49.92 7.20
N THR A 378 13.13 -50.60 7.85
CA THR A 378 13.98 -51.65 7.22
C THR A 378 13.22 -52.83 6.63
N ALA A 379 11.92 -52.98 6.93
CA ALA A 379 11.02 -53.94 6.28
C ALA A 379 10.48 -53.46 4.91
N ASN A 380 10.60 -52.16 4.61
CA ASN A 380 10.18 -51.50 3.38
C ASN A 380 11.30 -50.52 2.93
N SER A 381 12.54 -51.01 2.78
CA SER A 381 13.72 -50.22 2.37
C SER A 381 13.45 -49.32 1.17
N ASP A 382 12.64 -49.83 0.24
CA ASP A 382 12.38 -49.24 -1.06
C ASP A 382 11.35 -48.10 -0.99
N MET A 383 10.81 -47.77 0.18
CA MET A 383 9.76 -46.75 0.37
C MET A 383 10.06 -45.83 1.57
N VAL A 384 9.91 -44.51 1.37
CA VAL A 384 9.93 -43.50 2.45
C VAL A 384 8.62 -42.75 2.56
N THR A 385 8.32 -42.27 3.76
CA THR A 385 7.60 -41.00 3.95
C THR A 385 8.62 -39.88 3.78
N ALA A 386 8.39 -38.95 2.86
CA ALA A 386 9.18 -37.71 2.76
C ALA A 386 8.32 -36.50 3.17
N ARG A 387 8.92 -35.56 3.91
CA ARG A 387 8.26 -34.38 4.49
C ARG A 387 9.18 -33.16 4.39
N PHE A 388 8.64 -32.00 4.08
CA PHE A 388 9.35 -30.72 4.06
C PHE A 388 8.38 -29.55 4.18
N GLY A 389 8.85 -28.39 4.63
CA GLY A 389 8.10 -27.14 4.51
C GLY A 389 8.37 -26.47 3.16
N MET A 390 7.37 -25.79 2.61
CA MET A 390 7.44 -25.07 1.34
C MET A 390 6.66 -23.75 1.40
N GLU A 391 7.23 -22.66 0.87
CA GLU A 391 6.66 -21.30 0.87
C GLU A 391 6.98 -20.61 -0.46
N LEU A 392 5.99 -19.98 -1.11
CA LEU A 392 6.19 -19.24 -2.36
C LEU A 392 7.07 -18.01 -2.09
N GLN A 393 8.11 -17.82 -2.89
CA GLN A 393 8.95 -16.62 -2.76
C GLN A 393 8.28 -15.41 -3.41
N THR A 394 7.78 -14.50 -2.58
CA THR A 394 7.34 -13.16 -3.02
C THR A 394 8.35 -12.06 -2.71
N ALA A 395 9.19 -12.23 -1.69
CA ALA A 395 10.12 -11.24 -1.17
C ALA A 395 11.59 -11.72 -1.13
N ALA A 396 12.49 -10.82 -0.73
CA ALA A 396 13.93 -11.13 -0.59
C ALA A 396 14.25 -12.22 0.46
N ALA A 397 13.39 -12.44 1.45
CA ALA A 397 13.52 -13.46 2.50
C ALA A 397 12.20 -14.23 2.70
N SER A 398 12.26 -15.44 3.27
CA SER A 398 11.07 -16.20 3.67
C SER A 398 10.39 -15.58 4.89
N THR A 399 9.06 -15.60 4.95
CA THR A 399 8.30 -15.22 6.14
C THR A 399 8.47 -16.21 7.29
N GLY A 400 8.82 -17.47 7.00
CA GLY A 400 8.91 -18.54 7.98
C GLY A 400 7.62 -19.35 8.12
N ASN A 401 6.55 -18.95 7.43
CA ASN A 401 5.23 -19.56 7.50
C ASN A 401 5.06 -20.66 6.43
N PHE A 402 5.95 -21.65 6.47
CA PHE A 402 5.99 -22.76 5.52
C PHE A 402 4.76 -23.66 5.60
N ALA A 403 4.16 -23.99 4.45
CA ALA A 403 3.19 -25.07 4.34
C ALA A 403 3.92 -26.43 4.42
N ILE A 404 3.45 -27.33 5.28
CA ILE A 404 4.08 -28.64 5.47
C ILE A 404 3.52 -29.62 4.44
N VAL A 405 4.39 -30.04 3.53
CA VAL A 405 4.16 -31.06 2.51
C VAL A 405 4.66 -32.41 3.03
N ALA A 406 3.88 -33.47 2.79
CA ALA A 406 4.36 -34.84 2.94
C ALA A 406 3.82 -35.75 1.82
N ALA A 407 4.49 -36.87 1.54
CA ALA A 407 3.87 -38.02 0.90
C ALA A 407 4.44 -39.33 1.47
N ASP A 408 3.58 -40.34 1.57
CA ASP A 408 3.92 -41.70 1.98
C ASP A 408 4.10 -42.59 0.75
N GLY A 409 4.95 -43.62 0.88
CA GLY A 409 5.17 -44.59 -0.20
C GLY A 409 5.93 -44.01 -1.40
N VAL A 410 6.86 -43.10 -1.15
CA VAL A 410 7.76 -42.58 -2.19
C VAL A 410 8.84 -43.64 -2.45
N PRO A 411 8.97 -44.17 -3.69
CA PRO A 411 9.97 -45.18 -3.99
C PRO A 411 11.38 -44.60 -3.91
N VAL A 412 12.29 -45.30 -3.23
CA VAL A 412 13.69 -44.93 -3.07
C VAL A 412 14.57 -45.94 -3.80
N SER A 413 15.42 -45.44 -4.71
CA SER A 413 16.52 -46.24 -5.26
C SER A 413 17.81 -45.90 -4.51
N GLU A 414 18.46 -46.91 -3.94
CA GLU A 414 19.83 -46.76 -3.40
C GLU A 414 20.88 -46.65 -4.52
N VAL A 415 20.55 -47.14 -5.71
CA VAL A 415 21.39 -47.01 -6.91
C VAL A 415 21.04 -45.69 -7.60
N PRO A 416 22.02 -44.83 -7.95
CA PRO A 416 21.74 -43.63 -8.73
C PRO A 416 20.98 -43.98 -10.01
N THR A 417 19.78 -43.42 -10.17
CA THR A 417 19.04 -43.58 -11.41
C THR A 417 19.77 -42.81 -12.52
N ASN A 418 20.03 -43.46 -13.67
CA ASN A 418 20.73 -42.82 -14.79
C ASN A 418 19.93 -41.63 -15.39
N SER A 419 18.66 -41.46 -15.00
CA SER A 419 17.77 -40.40 -15.42
C SER A 419 16.76 -40.10 -14.32
N SER A 420 16.83 -38.90 -13.74
CA SER A 420 15.79 -38.41 -12.81
C SER A 420 14.43 -38.19 -13.49
N ALA A 421 14.34 -38.31 -14.82
CA ALA A 421 13.09 -38.28 -15.55
C ALA A 421 12.20 -39.51 -15.25
N ASP A 422 12.81 -40.65 -14.89
CA ASP A 422 12.15 -41.95 -14.78
C ASP A 422 11.51 -42.19 -13.39
N LEU A 423 11.81 -41.32 -12.43
CA LEU A 423 11.26 -41.38 -11.07
C LEU A 423 9.74 -41.08 -11.08
N GLN A 424 8.97 -41.92 -10.39
CA GLN A 424 7.52 -41.78 -10.27
C GLN A 424 7.14 -40.49 -9.52
N TRP A 425 6.10 -39.81 -10.02
CA TRP A 425 5.45 -38.69 -9.34
C TRP A 425 4.50 -39.18 -8.26
N ASN A 426 4.64 -38.64 -7.05
CA ASN A 426 3.84 -38.96 -5.88
C ASN A 426 3.03 -37.72 -5.48
N LYS A 427 1.75 -37.89 -5.17
CA LYS A 427 0.89 -36.76 -4.79
C LYS A 427 1.23 -36.24 -3.40
N CYS A 428 1.35 -34.93 -3.28
CA CYS A 428 1.58 -34.25 -2.02
C CYS A 428 0.31 -34.22 -1.17
N VAL A 429 0.46 -34.41 0.14
CA VAL A 429 -0.54 -34.16 1.16
C VAL A 429 -0.09 -32.93 1.96
N LEU A 430 -0.93 -31.91 2.03
CA LEU A 430 -0.67 -30.72 2.85
C LEU A 430 -1.10 -31.01 4.29
N GLN A 431 -0.13 -31.20 5.18
CA GLN A 431 -0.37 -31.52 6.60
C GLN A 431 -0.60 -30.26 7.45
N SER A 432 -0.07 -29.13 7.01
CA SER A 432 -0.34 -27.80 7.56
C SER A 432 -0.25 -26.78 6.45
N VAL A 433 -1.19 -25.84 6.42
CA VAL A 433 -1.07 -24.64 5.60
C VAL A 433 -0.44 -23.56 6.49
N GLY A 434 0.63 -22.94 6.02
CA GLY A 434 1.28 -21.82 6.73
C GLY A 434 0.56 -20.52 6.39
N ASP A 435 1.23 -19.59 5.73
CA ASP A 435 0.51 -18.52 5.04
C ASP A 435 -0.27 -19.11 3.86
N VAL A 436 -1.61 -19.01 3.91
CA VAL A 436 -2.51 -19.54 2.88
C VAL A 436 -2.27 -18.89 1.51
N ALA A 437 -1.82 -17.63 1.48
CA ALA A 437 -1.53 -16.91 0.24
C ALA A 437 -0.19 -17.32 -0.42
N LEU A 438 0.72 -17.94 0.34
CA LEU A 438 2.03 -18.40 -0.12
C LEU A 438 2.14 -19.94 -0.18
N ALA A 439 1.07 -20.65 0.15
CA ALA A 439 1.00 -22.10 0.13
C ALA A 439 0.69 -22.65 -1.28
N PRO A 440 1.16 -23.86 -1.61
CA PRO A 440 0.69 -24.58 -2.80
C PRO A 440 -0.79 -24.95 -2.65
N THR A 441 -1.55 -24.89 -3.75
CA THR A 441 -2.93 -25.41 -3.84
C THR A 441 -2.99 -26.82 -4.45
N GLY A 442 -1.92 -27.26 -5.10
CA GLY A 442 -1.72 -28.64 -5.54
C GLY A 442 -0.24 -28.95 -5.70
N CYS A 443 0.16 -30.20 -5.49
CA CYS A 443 1.56 -30.59 -5.56
C CYS A 443 1.72 -32.09 -5.89
N GLU A 444 2.71 -32.41 -6.70
CA GLU A 444 3.29 -33.75 -6.87
C GLU A 444 4.81 -33.64 -6.74
N PHE A 445 5.49 -34.62 -6.15
CA PHE A 445 6.96 -34.67 -6.13
C PHE A 445 7.54 -36.03 -6.45
N ARG A 446 8.81 -36.01 -6.84
CA ARG A 446 9.68 -37.16 -7.05
C ARG A 446 11.02 -36.88 -6.38
N TYR A 447 11.61 -37.89 -5.78
CA TYR A 447 12.82 -37.77 -4.98
C TYR A 447 13.76 -38.95 -5.27
N ASP A 448 15.05 -38.67 -5.44
CA ASP A 448 16.11 -39.66 -5.50
C ASP A 448 17.07 -39.39 -4.33
N MET A 449 17.16 -40.36 -3.42
CA MET A 449 18.00 -40.25 -2.22
C MET A 449 19.49 -40.30 -2.54
N ALA A 450 19.91 -41.07 -3.54
CA ALA A 450 21.31 -41.24 -3.90
C ALA A 450 21.88 -39.98 -4.56
N SER A 451 21.12 -39.32 -5.43
CA SER A 451 21.51 -38.03 -6.03
C SER A 451 21.07 -36.80 -5.24
N ARG A 452 20.26 -36.97 -4.19
CA ARG A 452 19.54 -35.91 -3.45
C ARG A 452 18.64 -35.04 -4.32
N PHE A 453 18.26 -35.50 -5.51
CA PHE A 453 17.40 -34.75 -6.42
C PHE A 453 15.96 -34.70 -5.90
N LEU A 454 15.40 -33.48 -5.86
CA LEU A 454 13.99 -33.24 -5.61
C LEU A 454 13.38 -32.51 -6.81
N GLY A 455 12.40 -33.13 -7.45
CA GLY A 455 11.57 -32.52 -8.48
C GLY A 455 10.14 -32.35 -7.97
N LEU A 456 9.55 -31.16 -8.14
CA LEU A 456 8.15 -30.90 -7.78
C LEU A 456 7.39 -30.38 -8.99
N ARG A 457 6.12 -30.77 -9.13
CA ARG A 457 5.10 -30.05 -9.89
C ARG A 457 4.21 -29.37 -8.89
N VAL A 458 4.17 -28.05 -8.89
CA VAL A 458 3.45 -27.26 -7.90
C VAL A 458 2.45 -26.38 -8.61
N ASN A 459 1.22 -26.35 -8.09
CA ASN A 459 0.18 -25.39 -8.44
C ASN A 459 -0.04 -24.47 -7.25
N TRP A 460 -0.27 -23.20 -7.51
CA TRP A 460 -0.57 -22.19 -6.49
C TRP A 460 -1.55 -21.15 -7.05
N THR A 461 -2.13 -20.35 -6.15
CA THR A 461 -3.23 -19.45 -6.51
C THR A 461 -2.96 -18.07 -5.93
N CYS A 462 -2.91 -17.06 -6.78
CA CYS A 462 -2.70 -15.68 -6.36
C CYS A 462 -4.00 -14.87 -6.48
N SER A 463 -4.52 -14.42 -5.35
CA SER A 463 -5.73 -13.58 -5.23
C SER A 463 -5.42 -12.16 -4.74
N ASP A 464 -4.15 -11.75 -4.81
CA ASP A 464 -3.63 -10.50 -4.23
C ASP A 464 -3.86 -9.26 -5.10
N LEU A 465 -4.06 -9.44 -6.41
CA LEU A 465 -4.37 -8.37 -7.36
C LEU A 465 -5.85 -8.36 -7.78
N ASP A 466 -6.46 -9.52 -7.97
CA ASP A 466 -7.88 -9.71 -8.32
C ASP A 466 -8.48 -10.82 -7.45
N PRO A 467 -9.04 -10.48 -6.27
CA PRO A 467 -9.67 -11.46 -5.38
C PRO A 467 -10.94 -12.09 -5.97
N GLY A 468 -11.56 -11.45 -6.98
CA GLY A 468 -12.75 -11.95 -7.65
C GLY A 468 -12.45 -12.99 -8.73
N SER A 469 -11.27 -12.89 -9.35
CA SER A 469 -10.75 -13.83 -10.34
C SER A 469 -9.28 -14.20 -10.03
N PRO A 470 -9.00 -15.02 -8.99
CA PRO A 470 -7.65 -15.41 -8.65
C PRO A 470 -6.93 -16.13 -9.80
N VAL A 471 -5.65 -15.79 -10.02
CA VAL A 471 -4.84 -16.40 -11.08
C VAL A 471 -4.31 -17.75 -10.60
N MET A 472 -4.54 -18.80 -11.39
CA MET A 472 -4.00 -20.14 -11.12
C MET A 472 -2.66 -20.30 -11.82
N PHE A 473 -1.59 -20.50 -11.06
CA PHE A 473 -0.25 -20.79 -11.59
C PHE A 473 0.11 -22.26 -11.39
N GLY A 474 0.95 -22.78 -12.28
CA GLY A 474 1.53 -24.12 -12.17
C GLY A 474 2.93 -24.19 -12.77
N GLY A 475 3.79 -25.07 -12.23
CA GLY A 475 5.13 -25.24 -12.77
C GLY A 475 5.97 -26.36 -12.17
N GLU A 476 7.10 -26.67 -12.82
CA GLU A 476 8.06 -27.69 -12.36
C GLU A 476 9.29 -27.03 -11.70
N VAL A 477 9.53 -27.39 -10.43
CA VAL A 477 10.73 -27.02 -9.66
C VAL A 477 11.71 -28.18 -9.67
N ARG A 478 13.01 -27.89 -9.77
CA ARG A 478 14.09 -28.87 -9.66
C ARG A 478 15.17 -28.35 -8.74
N THR A 479 15.55 -29.14 -7.75
CA THR A 479 16.56 -28.77 -6.77
C THR A 479 17.33 -29.98 -6.25
N LEU A 480 18.42 -29.71 -5.52
CA LEU A 480 19.07 -30.70 -4.68
C LEU A 480 18.67 -30.42 -3.23
N VAL A 481 18.35 -31.47 -2.48
CA VAL A 481 18.15 -31.38 -1.04
C VAL A 481 19.50 -31.13 -0.36
N PRO A 482 19.56 -30.25 0.67
CA PRO A 482 20.73 -30.12 1.54
C PRO A 482 21.24 -31.45 2.07
N GLU A 483 22.49 -31.49 2.55
CA GLU A 483 23.01 -32.69 3.19
C GLU A 483 22.21 -33.00 4.46
N PHE A 484 21.89 -34.28 4.68
CA PHE A 484 21.08 -34.73 5.82
C PHE A 484 21.82 -35.80 6.61
N THR A 485 21.54 -35.87 7.92
CA THR A 485 22.07 -36.92 8.79
C THR A 485 20.98 -37.97 9.04
N CYS A 486 21.35 -39.24 8.92
CA CYS A 486 20.45 -40.37 9.14
C CYS A 486 20.70 -41.01 10.52
N VAL A 487 19.63 -41.15 11.31
CA VAL A 487 19.65 -41.85 12.60
C VAL A 487 18.81 -43.12 12.47
N THR A 488 19.40 -44.26 12.84
CA THR A 488 18.70 -45.55 12.86
C THR A 488 18.29 -45.89 14.30
N THR A 489 16.98 -46.05 14.52
CA THR A 489 16.40 -46.40 15.82
C THR A 489 15.55 -47.65 15.66
N GLY A 490 16.10 -48.81 16.04
CA GLY A 490 15.47 -50.11 15.79
C GLY A 490 15.39 -50.40 14.29
N THR A 491 14.18 -50.59 13.77
CA THR A 491 13.92 -50.77 12.33
C THR A 491 13.73 -49.46 11.57
N ASN A 492 13.72 -48.31 12.23
CA ASN A 492 13.36 -47.04 11.58
C ASN A 492 14.63 -46.24 11.26
N ILE A 493 14.77 -45.81 10.01
CA ILE A 493 15.82 -44.90 9.56
C ILE A 493 15.15 -43.55 9.29
N ARG A 494 15.49 -42.53 10.10
CA ARG A 494 15.04 -41.16 9.88
C ARG A 494 16.23 -40.32 9.44
N CYS A 495 16.15 -39.72 8.26
CA CYS A 495 17.14 -38.78 7.75
C CYS A 495 16.57 -37.37 7.77
N ALA A 496 17.31 -36.39 8.28
CA ALA A 496 16.87 -35.00 8.37
C ALA A 496 18.00 -34.02 8.03
N SER A 497 17.68 -32.93 7.33
CA SER A 497 18.60 -31.81 7.14
C SER A 497 18.94 -31.19 8.51
N PRO A 498 20.22 -31.08 8.92
CA PRO A 498 20.62 -30.32 10.10
C PRO A 498 20.61 -28.82 9.84
N ILE A 499 20.51 -28.39 8.57
CA ILE A 499 20.41 -26.98 8.18
C ILE A 499 18.98 -26.51 8.42
N THR A 500 18.84 -25.56 9.33
CA THR A 500 17.58 -24.87 9.65
C THR A 500 17.29 -23.70 8.70
N GLU A 501 18.30 -23.22 7.97
CA GLU A 501 18.16 -22.16 6.98
C GLU A 501 17.36 -22.66 5.75
N PRO A 502 16.36 -21.90 5.28
CA PRO A 502 15.64 -22.26 4.06
C PRO A 502 16.53 -22.21 2.82
N TRP A 503 16.29 -23.11 1.85
CA TRP A 503 16.94 -23.06 0.55
C TRP A 503 15.95 -22.71 -0.57
N ARG A 504 16.46 -22.05 -1.62
CA ARG A 504 15.68 -21.57 -2.77
C ARG A 504 15.74 -22.56 -3.92
N ALA A 505 14.64 -22.72 -4.67
CA ALA A 505 14.69 -23.25 -6.03
C ALA A 505 13.72 -22.54 -6.96
N ASN A 506 14.19 -22.24 -8.18
CA ASN A 506 13.38 -21.56 -9.20
C ASN A 506 12.43 -22.54 -9.89
N VAL A 507 11.27 -22.05 -10.32
CA VAL A 507 10.37 -22.75 -11.24
C VAL A 507 10.97 -22.71 -12.64
N SER A 508 11.11 -23.88 -13.26
CA SER A 508 11.77 -24.08 -14.56
C SER A 508 10.81 -24.08 -15.76
N SER A 509 9.52 -24.28 -15.52
CA SER A 509 8.46 -24.17 -16.51
C SER A 509 7.25 -23.52 -15.84
N LEU A 510 6.78 -22.39 -16.36
CA LEU A 510 5.64 -21.66 -15.82
C LEU A 510 4.43 -21.79 -16.77
N ALA A 511 3.25 -22.06 -16.21
CA ALA A 511 1.97 -21.99 -16.88
C ALA A 511 0.94 -21.29 -15.97
N TRP A 512 -0.09 -20.71 -16.57
CA TRP A 512 -1.20 -20.09 -15.85
C TRP A 512 -2.52 -20.25 -16.60
N MET A 513 -3.63 -20.13 -15.87
CA MET A 513 -5.01 -20.22 -16.37
C MET A 513 -5.92 -19.19 -15.69
#